data_AF-A0A8J2M0Q5-F1
#
_entry.id   AF-A0A8J2M0Q5-F1
#
_cell.length_a   1.000
_cell.length_b   1.000
_cell.length_c   1.000
_cell.angle_alpha   90.00
_cell.angle_beta   90.00
_cell.angle_gamma   90.00
#
_symmetry.space_group_name_H-M   'P 1'
#
loop_
_entity.id
_entity.type
_entity.pdbx_description
1 polymer ?
#
loop_
_entity_poly.entity_id
_entity_poly.type
_entity_poly.pdbx_seq_one_letter_code
_entity_poly.pdbx_strand_id
1 'polypeptide(L)'
;MLGGCCVCADENGWESNPLVYCDGPNCEVAVHQGCYGIVEVPEGEWYCAKCADFIAHSQYNGNSGDVGEVRETPRCKLCPFGHGALKRTDNDEWAHVICALYIPEVRFGDVHSMDPVILSDVPLERFQQQCYLCMERGEEKRAYLGACMPCNKPGCKKCFHVTCAQAEGLLCEEGGGSKNVKYCGYCSAHAKKARLEESNCHLSLVDFGSI
;
A
#
# COMPACT_ATOMS: atom_id res chain seq x y z
N MET A 1 3.53 -19.45 -1.39
CA MET A 1 4.66 -18.58 -1.77
C MET A 1 4.06 -17.54 -2.70
N LEU A 2 3.86 -16.32 -2.20
CA LEU A 2 3.28 -15.22 -2.98
C LEU A 2 4.35 -14.75 -3.98
N GLY A 3 4.10 -14.92 -5.27
CA GLY A 3 5.01 -14.46 -6.32
C GLY A 3 4.77 -12.98 -6.59
N GLY A 4 5.79 -12.15 -6.42
CA GLY A 4 5.79 -10.76 -6.90
C GLY A 4 5.81 -9.64 -5.87
N CYS A 5 5.81 -8.43 -6.39
CA CYS A 5 5.84 -7.19 -5.61
C CYS A 5 4.47 -6.89 -4.99
N CYS A 6 4.42 -6.75 -3.66
CA CYS A 6 3.18 -6.42 -2.96
C CYS A 6 2.66 -4.97 -3.16
N VAL A 7 3.37 -4.16 -3.95
CA VAL A 7 2.96 -2.80 -4.33
C VAL A 7 2.36 -2.75 -5.73
N CYS A 8 3.07 -3.24 -6.76
CA CYS A 8 2.60 -3.15 -8.16
C CYS A 8 1.97 -4.44 -8.69
N ALA A 9 2.02 -5.54 -7.94
CA ALA A 9 1.55 -6.87 -8.33
C ALA A 9 2.30 -7.57 -9.48
N ASP A 10 3.39 -7.00 -10.00
CA ASP A 10 4.21 -7.72 -10.98
C ASP A 10 5.06 -8.80 -10.29
N GLU A 11 5.07 -9.98 -10.89
CA GLU A 11 5.77 -11.17 -10.41
C GLU A 11 7.28 -11.12 -10.71
N ASN A 12 7.70 -10.33 -11.70
CA ASN A 12 9.06 -10.36 -12.24
C ASN A 12 9.91 -9.24 -11.66
N GLY A 13 11.16 -9.54 -11.27
CA GLY A 13 12.20 -8.53 -11.07
C GLY A 13 13.00 -8.27 -12.35
N TRP A 14 13.61 -7.09 -12.45
CA TRP A 14 14.50 -6.73 -13.56
C TRP A 14 15.89 -6.34 -13.07
N GLU A 15 16.90 -6.37 -13.94
CA GLU A 15 18.28 -6.02 -13.58
C GLU A 15 18.40 -4.59 -13.01
N SER A 16 17.69 -3.62 -13.60
CA SER A 16 17.68 -2.23 -13.14
C SER A 16 16.62 -1.93 -12.08
N ASN A 17 15.78 -2.90 -11.74
CA ASN A 17 14.69 -2.75 -10.77
C ASN A 17 14.37 -4.14 -10.16
N PRO A 18 15.30 -4.69 -9.36
CA PRO A 18 15.17 -6.06 -8.87
C PRO A 18 14.03 -6.18 -7.86
N LEU A 19 13.50 -7.39 -7.73
CA LEU A 19 12.55 -7.74 -6.67
C LEU A 19 13.35 -8.09 -5.41
N VAL A 20 13.14 -7.33 -4.34
CA VAL A 20 13.87 -7.44 -3.06
C VAL A 20 12.92 -8.01 -1.99
N TYR A 21 13.42 -8.98 -1.23
CA TYR A 21 12.68 -9.67 -0.17
C TYR A 21 13.19 -9.21 1.20
N CYS A 22 12.27 -9.00 2.14
CA CYS A 22 12.62 -8.66 3.51
C CYS A 22 13.09 -9.89 4.29
N ASP A 23 14.27 -9.81 4.90
CA ASP A 23 14.86 -10.87 5.75
C ASP A 23 14.34 -10.86 7.20
N GLY A 24 13.43 -9.93 7.50
CA GLY A 24 12.79 -9.84 8.82
C GLY A 24 11.99 -11.10 9.18
N PRO A 25 12.02 -11.54 10.45
CA PRO A 25 11.33 -12.76 10.88
C PRO A 25 9.82 -12.66 10.66
N ASN A 26 9.23 -13.68 10.02
CA ASN A 26 7.81 -13.74 9.66
C ASN A 26 7.33 -12.55 8.81
N CYS A 27 8.22 -11.98 7.99
CA CYS A 27 7.87 -10.90 7.06
C CYS A 27 7.76 -11.42 5.63
N GLU A 28 6.64 -11.14 4.98
CA GLU A 28 6.37 -11.56 3.60
C GLU A 28 6.52 -10.40 2.61
N VAL A 29 7.19 -9.32 3.01
CA VAL A 29 7.36 -8.14 2.14
C VAL A 29 8.35 -8.48 1.04
N ALA A 30 7.83 -8.55 -0.18
CA ALA A 30 8.60 -8.52 -1.42
C ALA A 30 8.21 -7.27 -2.21
N VAL A 31 9.20 -6.49 -2.65
CA VAL A 31 8.98 -5.21 -3.35
C VAL A 31 10.04 -4.99 -4.41
N HIS A 32 9.69 -4.35 -5.53
CA HIS A 32 10.73 -3.82 -6.39
C HIS A 32 11.49 -2.69 -5.70
N GLN A 33 12.76 -2.54 -6.05
CA GLN A 33 13.60 -1.44 -5.61
C GLN A 33 12.90 -0.09 -5.76
N GLY A 34 12.38 0.20 -6.96
CA GLY A 34 11.66 1.44 -7.28
C GLY A 34 10.25 1.53 -6.67
N CYS A 35 9.59 0.41 -6.40
CA CYS A 35 8.25 0.41 -5.80
C CYS A 35 8.26 0.73 -4.30
N TYR A 36 9.42 0.70 -3.65
CA TYR A 36 9.57 0.97 -2.22
C TYR A 36 10.58 2.08 -1.91
N GLY A 37 11.24 2.62 -2.93
CA GLY A 37 12.24 3.67 -2.79
C GLY A 37 13.53 3.18 -2.12
N ILE A 38 13.98 1.97 -2.47
CA ILE A 38 15.26 1.44 -1.99
C ILE A 38 16.39 2.14 -2.77
N VAL A 39 17.09 3.07 -2.11
CA VAL A 39 18.15 3.88 -2.74
C VAL A 39 19.28 3.00 -3.28
N GLU A 40 19.70 2.01 -2.50
CA GLU A 40 20.73 1.04 -2.87
C GLU A 40 20.33 -0.33 -2.29
N VAL A 41 20.39 -1.36 -3.13
CA VAL A 41 20.13 -2.74 -2.69
C VAL A 41 21.39 -3.25 -1.99
N PRO A 42 21.31 -3.64 -0.70
CA PRO A 42 22.49 -4.09 0.03
C PRO A 42 22.99 -5.45 -0.51
N GLU A 43 24.29 -5.71 -0.40
CA GLU A 43 24.88 -7.03 -0.72
C GLU A 43 24.46 -8.13 0.28
N GLY A 44 23.93 -7.75 1.43
CA GLY A 44 23.51 -8.65 2.51
C GLY A 44 22.02 -8.53 2.84
N GLU A 45 21.68 -8.70 4.12
CA GLU A 45 20.30 -8.67 4.58
C GLU A 45 19.64 -7.31 4.32
N TRP A 46 18.37 -7.35 3.91
CA TRP A 46 17.54 -6.17 3.75
C TRP A 46 16.28 -6.28 4.61
N TYR A 47 15.95 -5.20 5.32
CA TYR A 47 14.75 -5.14 6.16
C TYR A 47 13.83 -4.01 5.68
N CYS A 48 12.55 -4.32 5.48
CA CYS A 48 11.54 -3.28 5.28
C CYS A 48 11.45 -2.36 6.52
N ALA A 49 10.91 -1.16 6.37
CA ALA A 49 10.86 -0.16 7.44
C ALA A 49 10.20 -0.71 8.73
N LYS A 50 9.16 -1.54 8.60
CA LYS A 50 8.50 -2.21 9.75
C LYS A 50 9.46 -3.13 10.52
N CYS A 51 10.24 -3.93 9.82
CA CYS A 51 11.19 -4.87 10.45
C CYS A 51 12.41 -4.14 10.99
N ALA A 52 12.94 -3.16 10.26
CA ALA A 52 14.05 -2.32 10.72
C ALA A 52 13.68 -1.60 12.03
N ASP A 53 12.47 -1.04 12.11
CA ASP A 53 11.95 -0.40 13.33
C ASP A 53 11.84 -1.38 14.50
N PHE A 54 11.26 -2.56 14.26
CA PHE A 54 11.17 -3.61 15.27
C PHE A 54 12.54 -4.03 15.79
N ILE A 55 13.52 -4.24 14.90
CA ILE A 55 14.88 -4.64 15.27
C ILE A 55 15.54 -3.54 16.12
N ALA A 56 15.51 -2.29 15.66
CA ALA A 56 16.10 -1.15 16.36
C ALA A 56 15.56 -1.00 17.79
N HIS A 57 14.26 -1.25 17.99
CA HIS A 57 13.62 -1.15 19.30
C HIS A 57 13.72 -2.42 20.15
N SER A 58 13.85 -3.60 19.55
CA SER A 58 14.05 -4.86 20.28
C SER A 58 15.41 -4.91 21.00
N GLN A 59 16.45 -4.30 20.42
CA GLN A 59 17.79 -4.25 21.01
C GLN A 59 17.87 -3.33 22.24
N TYR A 60 16.97 -2.36 22.38
CA TYR A 60 16.93 -1.46 23.55
C TYR A 60 16.26 -2.09 24.77
N ASN A 61 15.44 -3.12 24.60
CA ASN A 61 14.65 -3.73 25.67
C ASN A 61 15.42 -4.83 26.46
N GLY A 62 16.73 -4.93 26.24
CA GLY A 62 17.59 -5.95 26.85
C GLY A 62 17.93 -5.73 28.33
N ASN A 63 17.41 -4.68 29.00
CA ASN A 63 17.82 -4.43 30.39
C ASN A 63 16.86 -3.62 31.30
N SER A 64 15.56 -3.62 31.07
CA SER A 64 14.61 -3.01 32.02
C SER A 64 13.43 -3.92 32.22
N GLY A 65 13.33 -4.53 33.42
CA GLY A 65 12.13 -5.20 33.93
C GLY A 65 10.97 -4.23 34.19
N ASP A 66 10.84 -3.22 33.33
CA ASP A 66 9.67 -2.37 33.25
C ASP A 66 8.63 -3.11 32.41
N VAL A 67 7.35 -2.92 32.73
CA VAL A 67 6.25 -3.55 32.01
C VAL A 67 6.22 -2.90 30.62
N GLY A 68 7.02 -3.45 29.70
CA GLY A 68 7.31 -2.86 28.40
C GLY A 68 6.03 -2.42 27.73
N GLU A 69 5.97 -1.13 27.40
CA GLU A 69 4.87 -0.52 26.67
C GLU A 69 4.56 -1.43 25.47
N VAL A 70 3.37 -2.05 25.47
CA VAL A 70 2.94 -2.93 24.40
C VAL A 70 2.73 -2.04 23.18
N ARG A 71 3.80 -1.80 22.42
CA ARG A 71 3.73 -0.99 21.20
C ARG A 71 2.76 -1.69 20.26
N GLU A 72 1.70 -0.99 19.92
CA GLU A 72 0.70 -1.50 18.99
C GLU A 72 1.39 -1.93 17.70
N THR A 73 0.97 -3.10 17.18
CA THR A 73 1.46 -3.60 15.89
C THR A 73 1.29 -2.52 14.81
N PRO A 74 2.35 -2.16 14.06
CA PRO A 74 2.26 -1.20 12.97
C PRO A 74 1.10 -1.49 12.02
N ARG A 75 0.20 -0.52 11.83
CA ARG A 75 -0.98 -0.61 10.97
C ARG A 75 -1.08 0.62 10.09
N CYS A 76 -1.50 0.43 8.84
CA CYS A 76 -1.72 1.52 7.92
C CYS A 76 -2.85 2.44 8.42
N LYS A 77 -2.64 3.75 8.36
CA LYS A 77 -3.67 4.75 8.69
C LYS A 77 -4.71 4.96 7.59
N LEU A 78 -4.42 4.50 6.39
CA LEU A 78 -5.27 4.70 5.21
C LEU A 78 -6.16 3.50 4.89
N CYS A 79 -5.98 2.35 5.56
CA CYS A 79 -6.80 1.15 5.36
C CYS A 79 -6.79 0.26 6.62
N PRO A 80 -7.61 -0.80 6.71
CA PRO A 80 -7.72 -1.60 7.94
C PRO A 80 -6.58 -2.63 8.16
N PHE A 81 -5.54 -2.66 7.33
CA PHE A 81 -4.54 -3.74 7.29
C PHE A 81 -3.14 -3.31 7.76
N GLY A 82 -2.38 -4.26 8.33
CA GLY A 82 -0.99 -4.05 8.81
C GLY A 82 0.09 -4.96 8.18
N HIS A 83 -0.29 -5.83 7.23
CA HIS A 83 0.66 -6.61 6.42
C HIS A 83 1.19 -5.79 5.24
N GLY A 84 2.08 -6.31 4.40
CA GLY A 84 2.57 -5.60 3.20
C GLY A 84 3.56 -4.47 3.47
N ALA A 85 3.89 -3.71 2.41
CA ALA A 85 4.93 -2.70 2.41
C ALA A 85 4.46 -1.37 3.06
N LEU A 86 4.98 -1.09 4.25
CA LEU A 86 4.68 0.13 5.02
C LEU A 86 5.87 1.10 5.05
N LYS A 87 5.59 2.39 5.15
CA LYS A 87 6.55 3.47 5.46
C LYS A 87 6.02 4.32 6.62
N ARG A 88 6.91 5.08 7.27
CA ARG A 88 6.51 6.00 8.34
C ARG A 88 5.79 7.21 7.75
N THR A 89 4.88 7.78 8.51
CA THR A 89 4.19 9.02 8.13
C THR A 89 4.89 10.24 8.72
N ASP A 90 4.47 11.44 8.29
CA ASP A 90 4.87 12.74 8.86
C ASP A 90 4.49 12.93 10.34
N ASN A 91 3.69 12.03 10.91
CA ASN A 91 3.23 12.05 12.31
C ASN A 91 3.63 10.78 13.09
N ASP A 92 4.73 10.11 12.71
CA ASP A 92 5.24 8.87 13.33
C ASP A 92 4.29 7.66 13.30
N GLU A 93 3.25 7.71 12.46
CA GLU A 93 2.35 6.58 12.19
C GLU A 93 2.86 5.76 11.00
N TRP A 94 2.02 4.86 10.47
CA TRP A 94 2.37 4.00 9.33
C TRP A 94 1.35 4.13 8.20
N ALA A 95 1.84 4.08 6.96
CA ALA A 95 0.98 4.00 5.79
C ALA A 95 1.57 3.01 4.79
N HIS A 96 0.70 2.32 4.05
CA HIS A 96 1.12 1.52 2.90
C HIS A 96 1.63 2.41 1.79
N VAL A 97 2.69 1.96 1.13
CA VAL A 97 3.18 2.61 -0.09
C VAL A 97 2.10 2.61 -1.17
N ILE A 98 1.38 1.50 -1.36
CA ILE A 98 0.29 1.46 -2.34
C ILE A 98 -0.87 2.40 -1.99
N CYS A 99 -1.26 2.51 -0.72
CA CYS A 99 -2.30 3.46 -0.32
C CYS A 99 -1.88 4.91 -0.62
N ALA A 100 -0.61 5.23 -0.40
CA ALA A 100 -0.06 6.55 -0.71
C ALA A 100 -0.02 6.84 -2.21
N LEU A 101 0.23 5.85 -3.07
CA LEU A 101 0.22 6.02 -4.53
C LEU A 101 -1.19 6.29 -5.09
N TYR A 102 -2.21 5.64 -4.55
CA TYR A 102 -3.57 5.64 -5.12
C TYR A 102 -4.55 6.63 -4.46
N ILE A 103 -4.19 7.25 -3.33
CA ILE A 103 -4.94 8.38 -2.76
C ILE A 103 -4.26 9.68 -3.23
N PRO A 104 -4.89 10.45 -4.14
CA PRO A 104 -4.21 11.55 -4.83
C PRO A 104 -3.64 12.65 -3.94
N GLU A 105 -4.24 12.86 -2.76
CA GLU A 105 -3.81 13.88 -1.81
C GLU A 105 -2.64 13.43 -0.92
N VAL A 106 -2.29 12.14 -0.90
CA VAL A 106 -1.12 11.64 -0.18
C VAL A 106 0.15 11.93 -0.99
N ARG A 107 1.22 12.36 -0.32
CA ARG A 107 2.51 12.64 -0.95
C ARG A 107 3.63 11.89 -0.26
N PHE A 108 4.80 11.86 -0.88
CA PHE A 108 6.05 11.45 -0.24
C PHE A 108 6.91 12.70 0.02
N GLY A 109 7.55 12.76 1.19
CA GLY A 109 8.48 13.84 1.53
C GLY A 109 9.68 13.86 0.58
N ASP A 110 10.21 12.68 0.28
CA ASP A 110 11.17 12.45 -0.80
C ASP A 110 10.66 11.35 -1.75
N VAL A 111 10.69 11.63 -3.06
CA VAL A 111 10.14 10.72 -4.08
C VAL A 111 11.10 9.59 -4.47
N HIS A 112 12.39 9.69 -4.14
CA HIS A 112 13.38 8.66 -4.42
C HIS A 112 13.40 7.61 -3.32
N SER A 113 13.35 8.05 -2.06
CA SER A 113 13.24 7.17 -0.91
C SER A 113 11.80 6.74 -0.64
N MET A 114 10.80 7.45 -1.17
CA MET A 114 9.38 7.27 -0.85
C MET A 114 9.12 7.33 0.67
N ASP A 115 9.75 8.26 1.37
CA ASP A 115 9.69 8.40 2.83
C ASP A 115 9.94 9.87 3.26
N PRO A 116 9.26 10.40 4.30
CA PRO A 116 8.05 9.85 4.92
C PRO A 116 6.81 10.00 4.01
N VAL A 117 5.75 9.28 4.34
CA VAL A 117 4.42 9.48 3.74
C VAL A 117 3.75 10.68 4.40
N ILE A 118 3.38 11.68 3.60
CA ILE A 118 2.75 12.92 4.06
C ILE A 118 1.23 12.78 4.04
N LEU A 119 0.60 12.78 5.21
CA LEU A 119 -0.86 12.64 5.35
C LEU A 119 -1.59 13.94 5.69
N SER A 120 -0.85 14.99 6.05
CA SER A 120 -1.40 16.29 6.47
C SER A 120 -2.29 16.98 5.43
N ASP A 121 -2.14 16.67 4.14
CA ASP A 121 -2.97 17.22 3.05
C ASP A 121 -4.23 16.39 2.73
N VAL A 122 -4.42 15.22 3.36
CA VAL A 122 -5.53 14.33 3.04
C VAL A 122 -6.84 14.88 3.63
N PRO A 123 -7.85 15.20 2.80
CA PRO A 123 -9.09 15.79 3.29
C PRO A 123 -9.88 14.81 4.16
N LEU A 124 -10.52 15.33 5.22
CA LEU A 124 -11.28 14.53 6.19
C LEU A 124 -12.38 13.71 5.51
N GLU A 125 -12.94 14.22 4.42
CA GLU A 125 -13.96 13.57 3.62
C GLU A 125 -13.53 12.19 3.13
N ARG A 126 -12.23 11.96 2.87
CA ARG A 126 -11.67 10.66 2.49
C ARG A 126 -11.83 9.62 3.59
N PHE A 127 -11.65 10.04 4.84
CA PHE A 127 -11.78 9.20 6.04
C PHE A 127 -13.22 8.97 6.48
N GLN A 128 -14.15 9.80 6.01
CA GLN A 128 -15.58 9.67 6.27
C GLN A 128 -16.29 8.76 5.26
N GLN A 129 -15.63 8.44 4.14
CA GLN A 129 -16.20 7.53 3.14
C GLN A 129 -16.24 6.09 3.65
N GLN A 130 -17.23 5.35 3.16
CA GLN A 130 -17.40 3.94 3.44
C GLN A 130 -16.85 3.09 2.28
N CYS A 131 -16.02 2.10 2.60
CA CYS A 131 -15.53 1.14 1.62
C CYS A 131 -16.65 0.16 1.22
N TYR A 132 -17.12 0.25 -0.01
CA TYR A 132 -18.21 -0.60 -0.50
C TYR A 132 -17.83 -2.08 -0.53
N LEU A 133 -16.55 -2.42 -0.73
CA LEU A 133 -16.06 -3.80 -0.74
C LEU A 133 -16.12 -4.44 0.64
N CYS A 134 -15.70 -3.71 1.69
CA CYS A 134 -15.88 -4.18 3.07
C CYS A 134 -17.36 -4.37 3.40
N MET A 135 -18.24 -3.49 2.93
CA MET A 135 -19.68 -3.63 3.12
C MET A 135 -20.26 -4.85 2.42
N GLU A 136 -19.87 -5.11 1.17
CA GLU A 136 -20.28 -6.30 0.43
C GLU A 136 -19.79 -7.59 1.10
N ARG A 137 -18.66 -7.55 1.82
CA ARG A 137 -18.13 -8.65 2.64
C ARG A 137 -18.77 -8.76 4.04
N GLY A 138 -19.68 -7.86 4.42
CA GLY A 138 -20.28 -7.81 5.76
C GLY A 138 -19.36 -7.28 6.86
N GLU A 139 -18.25 -6.64 6.50
CA GLU A 139 -17.23 -6.13 7.41
C GLU A 139 -17.47 -4.65 7.75
N GLU A 140 -18.65 -4.31 8.27
CA GLU A 140 -19.08 -2.91 8.45
C GLU A 140 -18.10 -2.07 9.27
N LYS A 141 -17.52 -2.64 10.34
CA LYS A 141 -16.53 -1.95 11.16
C LYS A 141 -15.29 -1.56 10.35
N ARG A 142 -14.81 -2.46 9.49
CA ARG A 142 -13.63 -2.19 8.64
C ARG A 142 -13.95 -1.17 7.56
N ALA A 143 -15.19 -1.12 7.09
CA ALA A 143 -15.61 -0.21 6.02
C ALA A 143 -15.39 1.28 6.34
N TYR A 144 -15.34 1.66 7.62
CA TYR A 144 -15.11 3.03 8.09
C TYR A 144 -13.69 3.29 8.63
N LEU A 145 -12.76 2.34 8.52
CA LEU A 145 -11.38 2.52 8.98
C LEU A 145 -10.50 3.09 7.87
N GLY A 146 -9.77 4.17 8.13
CA GLY A 146 -8.84 4.75 7.16
C GLY A 146 -9.56 5.54 6.06
N ALA A 147 -8.93 5.66 4.89
CA ALA A 147 -9.36 6.54 3.81
C ALA A 147 -9.76 5.76 2.55
N CYS A 148 -10.83 6.19 1.88
CA CYS A 148 -11.24 5.58 0.61
C CYS A 148 -10.88 6.44 -0.60
N MET A 149 -10.51 5.77 -1.69
CA MET A 149 -10.44 6.37 -3.02
C MET A 149 -11.78 6.19 -3.76
N PRO A 150 -12.17 7.15 -4.62
CA PRO A 150 -13.38 7.05 -5.42
C PRO A 150 -13.15 6.20 -6.67
N CYS A 151 -14.21 5.58 -7.18
CA CYS A 151 -14.22 5.02 -8.53
C CYS A 151 -13.96 6.12 -9.57
N ASN A 152 -13.04 5.87 -10.51
CA ASN A 152 -12.64 6.82 -11.55
C ASN A 152 -13.71 7.03 -12.64
N LYS A 153 -14.83 6.29 -12.63
CA LYS A 153 -15.95 6.52 -13.57
C LYS A 153 -16.73 7.79 -13.17
N PRO A 154 -16.86 8.80 -14.06
CA PRO A 154 -17.62 10.01 -13.78
C PRO A 154 -19.06 9.71 -13.32
N GLY A 155 -19.49 10.37 -12.24
CA GLY A 155 -20.82 10.20 -11.64
C GLY A 155 -20.98 8.97 -10.74
N CYS A 156 -19.99 8.08 -10.67
CA CYS A 156 -20.02 6.96 -9.74
C CYS A 156 -19.73 7.43 -8.31
N LYS A 157 -20.52 6.95 -7.34
CA LYS A 157 -20.37 7.28 -5.92
C LYS A 157 -19.73 6.16 -5.09
N LYS A 158 -19.31 5.06 -5.71
CA LYS A 158 -18.66 3.96 -5.00
C LYS A 158 -17.24 4.38 -4.60
N CYS A 159 -16.91 4.18 -3.33
CA CYS A 159 -15.60 4.42 -2.73
C CYS A 159 -15.08 3.11 -2.10
N PHE A 160 -13.77 2.92 -2.08
CA PHE A 160 -13.15 1.71 -1.55
C PHE A 160 -11.75 1.99 -1.01
N HIS A 161 -11.28 1.19 -0.07
CA HIS A 161 -9.87 1.20 0.32
C HIS A 161 -9.01 0.74 -0.86
N VAL A 162 -7.83 1.34 -0.98
CA VAL A 162 -6.85 0.97 -2.01
C VAL A 162 -6.51 -0.52 -1.92
N THR A 163 -6.20 -1.03 -0.73
CA THR A 163 -5.85 -2.44 -0.50
C THR A 163 -7.02 -3.40 -0.75
N CYS A 164 -8.27 -2.99 -0.49
CA CYS A 164 -9.44 -3.78 -0.87
C CYS A 164 -9.60 -3.86 -2.39
N ALA A 165 -9.39 -2.75 -3.11
CA ALA A 165 -9.42 -2.76 -4.56
C ALA A 165 -8.24 -3.50 -5.18
N GLN A 166 -7.07 -3.45 -4.56
CA GLN A 166 -5.91 -4.25 -4.94
C GLN A 166 -6.32 -5.73 -4.94
N ALA A 167 -6.90 -6.20 -3.83
CA ALA A 167 -7.33 -7.59 -3.66
C ALA A 167 -8.41 -8.07 -4.65
N GLU A 168 -9.18 -7.16 -5.22
CA GLU A 168 -10.21 -7.47 -6.20
C GLU A 168 -9.73 -7.19 -7.65
N GLY A 169 -8.47 -6.81 -7.83
CA GLY A 169 -7.91 -6.50 -9.15
C GLY A 169 -8.54 -5.28 -9.82
N LEU A 170 -8.89 -4.27 -9.03
CA LEU A 170 -9.65 -3.09 -9.42
C LEU A 170 -8.79 -1.81 -9.57
N LEU A 171 -7.51 -1.89 -9.25
CA LEU A 171 -6.54 -0.79 -9.37
C LEU A 171 -5.92 -0.76 -10.76
N CYS A 172 -5.83 0.44 -11.34
CA CYS A 172 -5.35 0.71 -12.69
C CYS A 172 -4.28 1.81 -12.69
N GLU A 173 -3.27 1.61 -13.54
CA GLU A 173 -2.28 2.63 -13.89
C GLU A 173 -2.57 3.15 -15.30
N GLU A 174 -2.88 4.45 -15.43
CA GLU A 174 -3.11 5.13 -16.71
C GLU A 174 -1.86 5.94 -17.10
N GLY A 175 -1.45 5.89 -18.37
CA GLY A 175 -0.42 6.80 -18.91
C GLY A 175 1.00 6.24 -19.04
N GLY A 176 1.18 4.91 -19.06
CA GLY A 176 2.47 4.21 -19.15
C GLY A 176 3.40 4.52 -20.34
N GLY A 177 3.03 5.45 -21.23
CA GLY A 177 3.90 5.99 -22.29
C GLY A 177 4.46 7.40 -22.01
N SER A 178 4.13 8.02 -20.88
CA SER A 178 4.54 9.39 -20.52
C SER A 178 5.07 9.47 -19.09
N LYS A 179 5.79 10.55 -18.75
CA LYS A 179 6.37 10.76 -17.40
C LYS A 179 5.34 10.88 -16.26
N ASN A 180 4.04 10.97 -16.58
CA ASN A 180 2.97 11.13 -15.60
C ASN A 180 2.06 9.90 -15.61
N VAL A 181 2.30 8.98 -14.68
CA VAL A 181 1.41 7.85 -14.41
C VAL A 181 0.30 8.33 -13.48
N LYS A 182 -0.96 8.04 -13.85
CA LYS A 182 -2.12 8.29 -13.00
C LYS A 182 -2.56 6.98 -12.37
N TYR A 183 -2.46 6.91 -11.05
CA TYR A 183 -2.94 5.80 -10.24
C TYR A 183 -4.43 6.01 -9.95
N CYS A 184 -5.26 5.06 -10.38
CA CYS A 184 -6.71 5.15 -10.21
C CYS A 184 -7.34 3.77 -10.01
N GLY A 185 -8.66 3.71 -9.82
CA GLY A 185 -9.35 2.44 -9.64
C GLY A 185 -10.81 2.51 -10.07
N TYR A 186 -11.37 1.35 -10.41
CA TYR A 186 -12.76 1.24 -10.86
C TYR A 186 -13.50 0.22 -10.03
N CYS A 187 -14.72 0.53 -9.60
CA CYS A 187 -15.55 -0.46 -8.92
C CYS A 187 -15.85 -1.67 -9.83
N SER A 188 -16.25 -2.79 -9.24
CA SER A 188 -16.54 -4.06 -9.94
C SER A 188 -17.49 -3.91 -11.15
N ALA A 189 -18.44 -2.98 -11.08
CA ALA A 189 -19.38 -2.69 -12.17
C ALA A 189 -18.73 -1.94 -13.36
N HIS A 190 -17.65 -1.20 -13.14
CA HIS A 190 -17.00 -0.36 -14.15
C HIS A 190 -15.64 -0.89 -14.62
N ALA A 191 -14.98 -1.77 -13.84
CA ALA A 191 -13.66 -2.32 -14.18
C ALA A 191 -13.64 -3.02 -15.55
N LYS A 192 -14.68 -3.80 -15.90
CA LYS A 192 -14.75 -4.49 -17.21
C LYS A 192 -14.84 -3.53 -18.39
N LYS A 193 -15.53 -2.38 -18.24
CA LYS A 193 -15.64 -1.38 -19.31
C LYS A 193 -14.36 -0.57 -19.42
N ALA A 194 -13.74 -0.20 -18.29
CA ALA A 194 -12.45 0.46 -18.28
C ALA A 194 -11.36 -0.36 -19.00
N ARG A 195 -11.33 -1.69 -18.81
CA ARG A 195 -10.43 -2.62 -19.54
C ARG A 195 -10.56 -2.56 -21.06
N LEU A 196 -11.77 -2.27 -21.57
CA LEU A 196 -12.06 -2.30 -23.00
C LEU A 196 -11.94 -0.92 -23.64
N GLU A 197 -12.26 0.14 -22.89
CA GLU A 197 -12.27 1.53 -23.37
C GLU A 197 -10.87 2.17 -23.30
N GLU A 198 -10.04 1.79 -22.31
CA GLU A 198 -8.71 2.37 -22.09
C GLU A 198 -7.62 1.37 -22.51
N SER A 199 -7.11 1.49 -23.74
CA SER A 199 -6.04 0.63 -24.29
C SER A 199 -4.71 0.67 -23.49
N ASN A 200 -4.59 1.59 -22.51
CA ASN A 200 -3.43 1.80 -21.66
C ASN A 200 -3.68 1.49 -20.17
N CYS A 201 -4.84 0.94 -19.79
CA CYS A 201 -5.13 0.59 -18.39
C CYS A 201 -4.57 -0.80 -18.05
N HIS A 202 -3.43 -0.86 -17.36
CA HIS A 202 -2.91 -2.11 -16.82
C HIS A 202 -3.51 -2.32 -15.42
N LEU A 203 -4.38 -3.32 -15.27
CA LEU A 203 -4.95 -3.67 -13.97
C LEU A 203 -4.08 -4.71 -13.29
N SER A 204 -3.61 -4.38 -12.09
CA SER A 204 -2.88 -5.29 -11.22
C SER A 204 -3.86 -6.31 -10.62
N LEU A 205 -3.81 -7.57 -11.05
CA LEU A 205 -4.49 -8.67 -10.35
C LEU A 205 -3.54 -9.16 -9.25
N VAL A 206 -3.95 -9.10 -7.99
CA VAL A 206 -3.32 -9.90 -6.93
C VAL A 206 -4.33 -10.92 -6.44
N ASP A 207 -3.95 -12.19 -6.53
CA ASP A 207 -4.69 -13.28 -5.92
C ASP A 207 -4.32 -13.32 -4.43
N PHE A 208 -5.00 -12.53 -3.59
CA PHE A 208 -4.95 -12.75 -2.16
C PHE A 208 -5.89 -13.93 -1.85
N GLY A 209 -5.36 -15.14 -2.04
CA GLY A 209 -5.96 -16.35 -1.52
C GLY A 209 -6.40 -16.13 -0.07
N SER A 210 -7.68 -16.40 0.18
CA SER A 210 -8.41 -16.36 1.44
C SER A 210 -7.57 -16.18 2.71
N ILE A 211 -7.59 -14.96 3.26
CA ILE A 211 -7.40 -14.71 4.71
C ILE A 211 -8.67 -15.03 5.48
#